data_AF-A0A1C6SDU2-F1
#
_entry.id   AF-A0A1C6SDU2-F1
#
_cell.length_a   1.000
_cell.length_b   1.000
_cell.length_c   1.000
_cell.angle_alpha   90.00
_cell.angle_beta   90.00
_cell.angle_gamma   90.00
#
_symmetry.space_group_name_H-M   'P 1'
#
loop_
_entity.id
_entity.type
_entity.pdbx_description
1 polymer ?
#
loop_
_entity_poly.entity_id
_entity_poly.type
_entity_poly.pdbx_seq_one_letter_code
_entity_poly.pdbx_strand_id
1 'polypeptide(L)'
;MVAWEYALLVRRYQGQGRSFEVTFIWYGPDGSRRDVTPYGDTAIAHLNRVGREGWELVAAAEDVNNVQGSTEVHRYHLKRPITI
;
A
#
# COMPACT_ATOMS: atom_id res chain seq x y z
N MET A 1 1.32 -13.00 -25.02
CA MET A 1 0.63 -12.80 -23.73
C MET A 1 1.48 -11.85 -22.91
N VAL A 2 0.87 -10.86 -22.25
CA VAL A 2 1.58 -9.92 -21.37
C VAL A 2 1.81 -10.59 -20.01
N ALA A 3 3.05 -10.56 -19.52
CA ALA A 3 3.37 -10.97 -18.15
C ALA A 3 3.25 -9.76 -17.21
N TRP A 4 2.89 -10.02 -15.95
CA TRP A 4 2.62 -9.00 -14.96
C TRP A 4 3.45 -9.24 -13.71
N GLU A 5 3.91 -8.16 -13.09
CA GLU A 5 4.37 -8.19 -11.72
C GLU A 5 3.41 -7.42 -10.81
N TYR A 6 3.40 -7.80 -9.54
CA TYR A 6 2.43 -7.34 -8.56
C TYR A 6 3.11 -6.70 -7.37
N ALA A 7 2.42 -5.73 -6.79
CA ALA A 7 2.85 -5.07 -5.57
C ALA A 7 1.65 -4.79 -4.66
N LEU A 8 1.95 -4.46 -3.41
CA LEU A 8 0.95 -4.12 -2.41
C LEU A 8 1.39 -2.89 -1.63
N LEU A 9 0.55 -1.87 -1.60
CA LEU A 9 0.65 -0.77 -0.64
C LEU A 9 -0.28 -1.06 0.53
N VAL A 10 0.27 -1.09 1.74
CA VAL A 10 -0.50 -1.24 2.98
C VAL A 10 -0.48 0.08 3.74
N ARG A 11 -1.65 0.68 3.95
CA ARG A 11 -1.84 1.77 4.90
C ARG A 11 -2.30 1.16 6.21
N ARG A 12 -1.63 1.51 7.31
CA ARG A 12 -2.02 1.08 8.65
C ARG A 12 -2.29 2.32 9.50
N TYR A 13 -3.45 2.33 10.14
CA TYR A 13 -3.78 3.26 11.22
C TYR A 13 -3.39 2.61 12.55
N GLN A 14 -2.59 3.25 13.38
CA GLN A 14 -2.29 2.77 14.73
C GLN A 14 -2.64 3.87 15.74
N GLY A 15 -3.65 3.61 16.57
CA GLY A 15 -3.91 4.42 17.75
C GLY A 15 -2.91 4.09 18.85
N GLN A 16 -2.18 5.09 19.35
CA GLN A 16 -1.32 4.98 20.53
C GLN A 16 -1.75 6.03 21.57
N GLY A 17 -2.61 5.63 22.51
CA GLY A 17 -3.13 6.54 23.53
C GLY A 17 -4.01 7.64 22.92
N ARG A 18 -3.56 8.92 23.01
CA ARG A 18 -4.24 10.08 22.40
C ARG A 18 -3.71 10.44 21.00
N SER A 19 -2.67 9.76 20.55
CA SER A 19 -2.03 10.03 19.26
C SER A 19 -2.44 8.96 18.25
N PHE A 20 -2.59 9.37 16.99
CA PHE A 20 -2.80 8.47 15.87
C PHE A 20 -1.63 8.59 14.92
N GLU A 21 -1.11 7.44 14.48
CA GLU A 21 -0.08 7.37 13.47
C GLU A 21 -0.60 6.61 12.25
N VAL A 22 -0.31 7.13 11.06
CA VAL A 22 -0.61 6.47 9.79
C VAL A 22 0.71 6.09 9.16
N THR A 23 0.90 4.81 8.92
CA THR A 23 2.10 4.29 8.24
C THR A 23 1.73 3.70 6.90
N PHE A 24 2.67 3.78 5.96
CA PHE A 24 2.55 3.23 4.61
C PHE A 24 3.71 2.28 4.33
N ILE A 25 3.40 1.03 4.03
CA ILE A 25 4.39 -0.01 3.71
C ILE A 25 4.17 -0.48 2.27
N TRP A 26 5.23 -0.45 1.47
CA TRP A 26 5.27 -1.03 0.14
C TRP A 26 5.85 -2.44 0.18
N TYR A 27 5.15 -3.39 -0.42
CA TYR A 27 5.62 -4.73 -0.69
C TYR A 27 5.90 -4.86 -2.19
N GLY A 28 7.17 -5.05 -2.55
CA GLY A 28 7.63 -5.15 -3.93
C GLY A 28 7.48 -6.56 -4.52
N PRO A 29 7.55 -6.66 -5.86
CA PRO A 29 7.47 -7.94 -6.58
C PRO A 29 8.63 -8.90 -6.26
N ASP A 30 9.75 -8.36 -5.79
CA ASP A 30 10.94 -9.06 -5.30
C ASP A 30 10.81 -9.57 -3.86
N GLY A 31 9.65 -9.37 -3.22
CA GLY A 31 9.43 -9.66 -1.81
C GLY A 31 9.98 -8.60 -0.86
N SER A 32 10.53 -7.49 -1.38
CA SER A 32 11.02 -6.40 -0.54
C SER A 32 9.89 -5.74 0.23
N ARG A 33 10.22 -5.25 1.43
CA ARG A 33 9.34 -4.43 2.27
C ARG A 33 10.00 -3.09 2.52
N ARG A 34 9.34 -1.99 2.17
CA ARG A 34 9.86 -0.63 2.35
C ARG A 34 8.84 0.22 3.08
N ASP A 35 9.31 0.95 4.09
CA ASP A 35 8.52 2.05 4.66
C ASP A 35 8.54 3.21 3.67
N VAL A 36 7.35 3.58 3.22
CA VAL A 36 7.15 4.68 2.26
C VAL A 36 6.39 5.83 2.90
N THR A 37 6.13 5.80 4.21
CA THR A 37 5.49 6.89 4.96
C THR A 37 6.12 8.27 4.66
N PRO A 38 7.46 8.42 4.56
CA PRO A 38 8.07 9.71 4.24
C PRO A 38 7.74 10.28 2.86
N TYR A 39 7.19 9.48 1.94
CA TYR A 39 6.93 9.90 0.55
C TYR A 39 5.55 10.53 0.35
N GLY A 40 4.72 10.58 1.39
CA GLY A 40 3.43 11.27 1.34
C GLY A 40 2.49 10.93 2.49
N ASP A 41 1.61 11.88 2.80
CA ASP A 41 0.70 11.79 3.95
C ASP A 41 -0.58 10.98 3.65
N THR A 42 -0.83 10.65 2.38
CA THR A 42 -2.08 9.99 1.95
C THR A 42 -1.82 8.81 1.03
N ALA A 43 -2.72 7.82 1.06
CA ALA A 43 -2.68 6.71 0.12
C ALA A 43 -2.73 7.20 -1.34
N ILE A 44 -3.51 8.25 -1.62
CA ILE A 44 -3.61 8.84 -2.97
C ILE A 44 -2.28 9.41 -3.45
N ALA A 45 -1.50 10.05 -2.58
CA ALA A 45 -0.17 10.56 -2.95
C ALA A 45 0.76 9.41 -3.38
N HIS A 46 0.76 8.29 -2.64
CA HIS A 46 1.52 7.09 -2.98
C HIS A 46 1.06 6.46 -4.28
N LEU A 47 -0.26 6.28 -4.45
CA LEU A 47 -0.85 5.70 -5.67
C LEU A 47 -0.54 6.56 -6.91
N ASN A 48 -0.66 7.88 -6.81
CA ASN A 48 -0.31 8.79 -7.90
C ASN A 48 1.19 8.70 -8.25
N ARG A 49 2.06 8.56 -7.24
CA ARG A 49 3.50 8.41 -7.46
C ARG A 49 3.80 7.13 -8.23
N VAL A 50 3.36 5.98 -7.74
CA VAL A 50 3.64 4.69 -8.38
C VAL A 50 2.89 4.54 -9.71
N GLY A 51 1.76 5.22 -9.89
CA GLY A 51 1.07 5.33 -11.17
C GLY A 51 1.95 5.94 -12.26
N ARG A 52 2.78 6.94 -11.93
CA ARG A 52 3.78 7.48 -12.88
C ARG A 52 4.91 6.51 -13.19
N GLU A 53 5.12 5.52 -12.33
CA GLU A 53 6.10 4.42 -12.51
C GLU A 53 5.47 3.21 -13.24
N GLY A 54 4.24 3.36 -13.75
CA GLY A 54 3.53 2.35 -14.56
C GLY A 54 2.66 1.38 -13.75
N TRP A 55 2.49 1.60 -12.44
CA TRP A 55 1.63 0.76 -11.61
C TRP A 55 0.16 1.11 -11.75
N GLU A 56 -0.67 0.10 -11.96
CA GLU A 56 -2.12 0.20 -12.04
C GLU A 56 -2.76 -0.34 -10.77
N LEU A 57 -3.72 0.39 -10.20
CA LEU A 57 -4.54 -0.11 -9.09
C LEU A 57 -5.49 -1.18 -9.59
N VAL A 58 -5.41 -2.38 -9.00
CA VAL A 58 -6.27 -3.53 -9.32
C VAL A 58 -7.45 -3.61 -8.36
N ALA A 59 -7.18 -3.47 -7.06
CA ALA A 59 -8.18 -3.58 -6.01
C ALA A 59 -7.75 -2.79 -4.78
N ALA A 60 -8.73 -2.29 -4.04
CA ALA A 60 -8.56 -1.78 -2.68
C ALA A 60 -9.42 -2.62 -1.75
N ALA A 61 -8.85 -3.08 -0.65
CA ALA A 61 -9.54 -3.84 0.38
C ALA A 61 -9.30 -3.19 1.74
N GLU A 62 -10.36 -3.09 2.52
CA GLU A 62 -10.29 -2.69 3.91
C GLU A 62 -10.45 -3.93 4.78
N ASP A 63 -9.49 -4.14 5.69
CA ASP A 63 -9.57 -5.20 6.67
C ASP A 63 -10.22 -4.68 7.95
N VAL A 64 -11.55 -4.63 7.92
CA VAL A 64 -12.37 -4.20 9.07
C VAL A 64 -12.43 -5.25 10.18
N ASN A 65 -11.89 -6.46 9.97
CA ASN A 65 -12.02 -7.58 10.91
C ASN A 65 -10.91 -7.67 11.96
N ASN A 66 -9.97 -6.73 11.98
CA ASN A 66 -8.93 -6.65 13.01
C ASN A 66 -9.45 -5.99 14.31
N VAL A 67 -10.67 -6.38 14.75
CA VAL A 67 -11.49 -5.74 15.80
C VAL A 67 -11.04 -6.11 17.22
N GLN A 68 -9.83 -6.62 17.40
CA GLN A 68 -9.19 -6.67 18.72
C GLN A 68 -7.90 -5.85 18.70
N GLY A 69 -8.06 -4.53 18.70
CA GLY A 69 -6.97 -3.56 18.92
C GLY A 69 -6.72 -2.60 17.76
N SER A 70 -7.57 -1.57 17.65
CA SER A 70 -7.26 -0.21 17.13
C SER A 70 -6.47 -0.06 15.81
N THR A 71 -6.46 -1.07 14.94
CA THR A 71 -5.61 -1.07 13.76
C THR A 71 -6.41 -1.27 12.48
N GLU A 72 -6.84 -0.17 11.85
CA GLU A 72 -7.39 -0.21 10.51
C GLU A 72 -6.27 -0.49 9.51
N VAL A 73 -6.51 -1.42 8.59
CA VAL A 73 -5.55 -1.77 7.54
C VAL A 73 -6.23 -1.67 6.19
N HIS A 74 -5.75 -0.76 5.35
CA HIS A 74 -6.16 -0.68 3.94
C HIS A 74 -5.06 -1.27 3.07
N ARG A 75 -5.45 -2.13 2.13
CA ARG A 75 -4.57 -2.83 1.20
C ARG A 75 -4.90 -2.38 -0.21
N TYR A 76 -3.93 -1.85 -0.92
CA TYR A 76 -4.05 -1.45 -2.32
C TYR A 76 -3.19 -2.37 -3.17
N HIS A 77 -3.83 -3.22 -3.96
CA HIS A 77 -3.18 -4.19 -4.83
C HIS A 77 -2.87 -3.54 -6.17
N LEU A 78 -1.61 -3.62 -6.61
CA LEU A 78 -1.16 -3.03 -7.86
C LEU A 78 -0.55 -4.07 -8.78
N LYS A 79 -0.58 -3.78 -10.08
CA LYS A 79 0.14 -4.54 -11.10
C LYS A 79 0.83 -3.60 -12.08
N ARG A 80 1.86 -4.09 -12.76
CA ARG A 80 2.39 -3.45 -13.98
C ARG A 80 2.92 -4.50 -14.96
N PRO A 81 2.97 -4.22 -16.26
CA PRO A 81 3.51 -5.16 -17.23
C PRO A 81 5.02 -5.36 -17.00
N ILE A 82 5.48 -6.60 -17.17
CA ILE A 82 6.92 -6.90 -17.23
C ILE A 82 7.40 -6.51 -18.62
N THR A 83 8.27 -5.50 -18.69
CA THR A 83 9.00 -5.20 -19.92
C THR A 83 10.17 -6.19 -20.02
N ILE A 84 10.09 -7.11 -20.98
CA ILE A 84 11.14 -8.09 -21.32
C ILE A 84 12.16 -7.41 -22.24
#